data_AF-A0AAJ2G9W1-F1
#
_entry.id   AF-A0AAJ2G9W1-F1
#
_cell.length_a   1.000
_cell.length_b   1.000
_cell.length_c   1.000
_cell.angle_alpha   90.00
_cell.angle_beta   90.00
_cell.angle_gamma   90.00
#
_symmetry.space_group_name_H-M   'P 1'
#
loop_
_entity.id
_entity.type
_entity.pdbx_description
1 polymer ?
#
loop_
_entity_poly.entity_id
_entity_poly.type
_entity_poly.pdbx_seq_one_letter_code
_entity_poly.pdbx_strand_id
1 'polypeptide(L)'
;MRLSSKQIGLAVGICCVLTSLLFFGRRQNIYLLASVFGGLIASICLVWILFGKESLRSKILSLGFVFLSIAVDLMARQYLIHLSYRLYVMEHNEVLSEVNKILSSKSENVWVIGDSIIVSKEEIMSLEDKRQLLKAKKQLGVYVISKTGDRIYYGLWGFLDARLGITYLPTVTNQPNKYSQPTGDWF
;
A
#
# COMPACT_ATOMS: atom_id res chain seq x y z
N MET A 1 -1.54 -35.82 -15.71
CA MET A 1 -2.80 -35.39 -15.08
C MET A 1 -3.30 -34.17 -15.83
N ARG A 2 -4.54 -34.16 -16.35
CA ARG A 2 -5.15 -32.93 -16.87
C ARG A 2 -5.73 -32.15 -15.69
N LEU A 3 -5.38 -30.86 -15.56
CA LEU A 3 -5.95 -29.97 -14.54
C LEU A 3 -7.42 -29.73 -14.86
N SER A 4 -8.29 -29.79 -13.86
CA SER A 4 -9.70 -29.44 -14.03
C SER A 4 -9.88 -27.92 -14.09
N SER A 5 -10.92 -27.43 -14.76
CA SER A 5 -11.25 -26.00 -14.82
C SER A 5 -11.38 -25.37 -13.42
N LYS A 6 -11.87 -26.14 -12.44
CA LYS A 6 -11.98 -25.72 -11.04
C LYS A 6 -10.61 -25.49 -10.39
N GLN A 7 -9.64 -26.36 -10.66
CA GLN A 7 -8.27 -26.22 -10.15
C GLN A 7 -7.56 -25.02 -10.77
N ILE A 8 -7.81 -24.76 -12.06
CA ILE A 8 -7.32 -23.55 -12.73
C ILE A 8 -7.95 -22.31 -12.09
N GLY A 9 -9.27 -22.31 -11.87
CA GLY A 9 -9.97 -21.23 -11.18
C GLY A 9 -9.42 -20.96 -9.77
N LEU A 10 -9.17 -22.02 -8.99
CA LEU A 10 -8.55 -21.93 -7.68
C LEU A 10 -7.16 -21.27 -7.74
N ALA A 11 -6.31 -21.71 -8.67
CA ALA A 11 -4.98 -21.14 -8.86
C ALA A 11 -5.03 -19.67 -9.28
N VAL A 12 -5.93 -19.32 -10.21
CA VAL A 12 -6.11 -17.92 -10.65
C VAL A 12 -6.58 -17.05 -9.48
N GLY A 13 -7.54 -17.51 -8.68
CA GLY A 13 -8.03 -16.78 -7.50
C GLY A 13 -6.91 -16.52 -6.49
N ILE A 14 -6.13 -17.55 -6.16
CA ILE A 14 -4.97 -17.43 -5.26
C ILE A 14 -3.91 -16.48 -5.81
N CYS A 15 -3.53 -16.61 -7.09
CA CYS A 15 -2.57 -15.71 -7.73
C CYS A 15 -3.06 -14.26 -7.70
N CYS A 16 -4.37 -14.03 -7.88
CA CYS A 16 -4.97 -12.70 -7.79
C CYS A 16 -4.84 -12.12 -6.38
N VAL A 17 -5.05 -12.93 -5.33
CA VAL A 17 -4.83 -12.52 -3.94
C VAL A 17 -3.36 -12.18 -3.70
N LEU A 18 -2.42 -13.05 -4.09
CA LEU A 18 -0.99 -12.81 -3.87
C LEU A 18 -0.49 -11.56 -4.61
N THR A 19 -0.87 -11.40 -5.87
CA THR A 19 -0.48 -10.24 -6.68
C THR A 19 -1.15 -8.94 -6.21
N SER A 20 -2.29 -9.02 -5.51
CA SER A 20 -2.95 -7.84 -4.94
C SER A 20 -2.00 -7.05 -4.03
N LEU A 21 -1.11 -7.73 -3.29
CA LEU A 21 -0.16 -7.11 -2.36
C LEU A 21 0.80 -6.11 -3.04
N LEU A 22 1.05 -6.24 -4.34
CA LEU A 22 1.83 -5.27 -5.13
C LEU A 22 1.13 -3.92 -5.31
N PHE A 23 -0.16 -3.84 -5.03
CA PHE A 23 -0.97 -2.62 -5.11
C PHE A 23 -1.31 -2.04 -3.74
N PHE A 24 -0.90 -2.70 -2.66
CA PHE A 24 -1.14 -2.27 -1.29
C PHE A 24 -0.55 -0.87 -1.04
N GLY A 25 -1.30 0.04 -0.40
CA GLY A 25 -0.83 1.41 -0.18
C GLY A 25 -0.95 2.34 -1.39
N ARG A 26 -0.68 1.83 -2.60
CA ARG A 26 -0.59 2.62 -3.85
C ARG A 26 -1.92 2.75 -4.60
N ARG A 27 -2.66 1.65 -4.76
CA ARG A 27 -3.94 1.62 -5.48
C ARG A 27 -4.95 0.80 -4.68
N GLN A 28 -5.49 1.40 -3.63
CA GLN A 28 -6.39 0.76 -2.67
C GLN A 28 -7.55 0.00 -3.35
N ASN A 29 -8.18 0.62 -4.36
CA ASN A 29 -9.28 -0.01 -5.08
C ASN A 29 -8.83 -1.28 -5.81
N ILE A 30 -7.67 -1.27 -6.47
CA ILE A 30 -7.13 -2.44 -7.19
C ILE A 30 -6.74 -3.53 -6.20
N TYR A 31 -6.08 -3.16 -5.09
CA TYR A 31 -5.75 -4.09 -4.02
C TYR A 31 -7.01 -4.78 -3.46
N LEU A 32 -8.04 -4.00 -3.12
CA LEU A 32 -9.28 -4.52 -2.54
C LEU A 32 -10.04 -5.38 -3.55
N LEU A 33 -10.18 -4.93 -4.79
CA LEU A 33 -10.83 -5.70 -5.85
C LEU A 33 -10.10 -7.03 -6.08
N ALA A 34 -8.78 -7.02 -6.27
CA ALA A 34 -8.01 -8.23 -6.54
C ALA A 34 -8.03 -9.21 -5.36
N SER A 35 -7.87 -8.72 -4.12
CA SER A 35 -7.91 -9.57 -2.92
C SER A 35 -9.30 -10.16 -2.67
N VAL A 36 -10.36 -9.36 -2.74
CA VAL A 36 -11.73 -9.82 -2.49
C VAL A 36 -12.22 -10.74 -3.62
N PHE A 37 -12.12 -10.32 -4.88
CA PHE A 37 -12.56 -11.16 -6.00
C PHE A 37 -11.69 -12.42 -6.14
N GLY A 38 -10.37 -12.30 -5.98
CA GLY A 38 -9.47 -13.45 -5.98
C GLY A 38 -9.83 -14.46 -4.87
N GLY A 39 -10.08 -13.95 -3.66
CA GLY A 39 -10.49 -14.77 -2.51
C GLY A 39 -11.85 -15.46 -2.73
N LEU A 40 -12.83 -14.75 -3.30
CA LEU A 40 -14.14 -15.32 -3.64
C LEU A 40 -14.03 -16.42 -4.70
N ILE A 41 -13.29 -16.17 -5.79
CA ILE A 41 -13.07 -17.17 -6.85
C ILE A 41 -12.39 -18.41 -6.27
N ALA A 42 -11.34 -18.23 -5.47
CA ALA A 42 -10.62 -19.33 -4.83
C ALA A 42 -11.57 -20.13 -3.90
N SER A 43 -12.37 -19.44 -3.10
CA SER A 43 -13.32 -20.06 -2.16
C SER A 43 -14.39 -20.88 -2.87
N ILE A 44 -15.04 -20.31 -3.89
CA ILE A 44 -16.06 -21.01 -4.69
C ILE A 44 -15.47 -22.25 -5.37
N CYS A 45 -14.30 -22.11 -5.99
CA CYS A 45 -13.63 -23.23 -6.64
C CYS A 45 -13.25 -24.33 -5.64
N LEU A 46 -12.75 -23.95 -4.46
CA LEU A 46 -12.41 -24.90 -3.40
C LEU A 46 -13.65 -25.67 -2.91
N VAL A 47 -14.76 -24.98 -2.62
CA VAL A 47 -16.03 -25.60 -2.23
C VAL A 47 -16.50 -26.58 -3.31
N TRP A 48 -16.46 -26.18 -4.58
CA TRP A 48 -16.81 -27.08 -5.70
C TRP A 48 -15.91 -28.31 -5.83
N ILE A 49 -14.62 -28.19 -5.48
CA ILE A 49 -13.72 -29.34 -5.47
C ILE A 49 -14.04 -30.26 -4.28
N LEU A 50 -14.25 -29.70 -3.09
CA LEU A 50 -14.49 -30.45 -1.86
C LEU A 50 -15.81 -31.21 -1.87
N PHE A 51 -16.89 -30.59 -2.33
CA PHE A 51 -18.22 -31.20 -2.39
C PHE A 51 -18.55 -31.84 -3.75
N GLY A 52 -17.68 -31.67 -4.75
CA GLY A 52 -17.84 -32.30 -6.05
C GLY A 52 -17.54 -33.80 -6.06
N LYS A 53 -17.86 -34.43 -7.18
CA LYS A 53 -17.52 -35.84 -7.51
C LYS A 53 -16.02 -36.05 -7.82
N GLU A 54 -15.16 -35.14 -7.37
CA GLU A 54 -13.71 -35.24 -7.56
C GLU A 54 -13.13 -36.36 -6.70
N SER A 55 -12.00 -36.95 -7.13
CA SER A 55 -11.32 -37.98 -6.37
C SER A 55 -10.74 -37.43 -5.06
N LEU A 56 -10.62 -38.27 -4.02
CA LEU A 56 -10.04 -37.90 -2.73
C LEU A 56 -8.64 -37.27 -2.89
N ARG A 57 -7.83 -37.81 -3.81
CA ARG A 57 -6.50 -37.28 -4.15
C ARG A 57 -6.55 -35.84 -4.65
N SER A 58 -7.52 -35.50 -5.49
CA SER A 58 -7.72 -34.13 -6.02
C SER A 58 -8.08 -33.15 -4.89
N LYS A 59 -8.95 -33.58 -3.96
CA LYS A 59 -9.37 -32.78 -2.81
C LYS A 59 -8.20 -32.48 -1.88
N ILE A 60 -7.41 -33.51 -1.53
CA ILE A 60 -6.22 -33.36 -0.67
C ILE A 60 -5.19 -32.44 -1.33
N LEU A 61 -4.90 -32.62 -2.62
CA LEU A 61 -3.96 -31.75 -3.34
C LEU A 61 -4.42 -30.29 -3.35
N SER A 62 -5.72 -30.05 -3.55
CA SER A 62 -6.27 -28.69 -3.59
C SER A 62 -6.20 -28.02 -2.22
N LEU A 63 -6.49 -28.76 -1.13
CA LEU A 63 -6.30 -28.28 0.24
C LEU A 63 -4.83 -27.97 0.53
N GLY A 64 -3.93 -28.91 0.21
CA GLY A 64 -2.48 -28.71 0.37
C GLY A 64 -1.99 -27.48 -0.38
N PHE A 65 -2.49 -27.23 -1.58
CA PHE A 65 -2.17 -26.04 -2.37
C PHE A 65 -2.65 -24.74 -1.71
N VAL A 66 -3.85 -24.73 -1.13
CA VAL A 66 -4.36 -23.59 -0.36
C VAL A 66 -3.49 -23.32 0.86
N PHE A 67 -3.17 -24.35 1.65
CA PHE A 67 -2.29 -24.20 2.82
C PHE A 67 -0.90 -23.71 2.45
N LEU A 68 -0.30 -24.27 1.39
CA LEU A 68 0.98 -23.81 0.87
C LEU A 68 0.92 -22.33 0.45
N SER A 69 -0.17 -21.93 -0.19
CA SER A 69 -0.37 -20.56 -0.64
C SER A 69 -0.54 -19.58 0.52
N ILE A 70 -1.20 -19.99 1.61
CA ILE A 70 -1.27 -19.20 2.86
C ILE A 70 0.13 -19.03 3.46
N ALA A 71 0.93 -20.10 3.51
CA ALA A 71 2.30 -20.01 4.00
C ALA A 71 3.16 -19.07 3.15
N VAL A 72 3.06 -19.18 1.82
CA VAL A 72 3.73 -18.27 0.88
C VAL A 72 3.25 -16.83 1.07
N ASP A 73 1.95 -16.60 1.24
CA ASP A 73 1.40 -15.26 1.51
C ASP A 73 2.01 -14.66 2.78
N LEU A 74 2.03 -15.39 3.88
CA LEU A 74 2.59 -14.91 5.15
C LEU A 74 4.07 -14.53 5.02
N MET A 75 4.87 -15.33 4.30
CA MET A 75 6.29 -15.05 4.09
C MET A 75 6.53 -13.91 3.09
N ALA A 76 5.75 -13.87 2.00
CA ALA A 76 5.93 -12.91 0.92
C ALA A 76 5.28 -11.54 1.23
N ARG A 77 4.34 -11.48 2.16
CA ARG A 77 3.55 -10.27 2.47
C ARG A 77 4.41 -9.05 2.75
N GLN A 78 5.35 -9.16 3.68
CA GLN A 78 6.23 -8.05 4.02
C GLN A 78 7.03 -7.59 2.79
N TYR A 79 7.62 -8.54 2.06
CA TYR A 79 8.42 -8.26 0.88
C TYR A 79 7.61 -7.57 -0.24
N LEU A 80 6.43 -8.09 -0.58
CA LEU A 80 5.59 -7.56 -1.65
C LEU A 80 5.02 -6.18 -1.30
N ILE A 81 4.67 -5.95 -0.03
CA ILE A 81 4.24 -4.64 0.46
C ILE A 81 5.40 -3.63 0.36
N HIS A 82 6.61 -4.00 0.80
CA HIS A 82 7.79 -3.14 0.65
C HIS A 82 8.09 -2.83 -0.82
N LEU A 83 7.96 -3.81 -1.71
CA LEU A 83 8.13 -3.61 -3.14
C LEU A 83 7.07 -2.64 -3.70
N SER A 84 5.81 -2.76 -3.26
CA SER A 84 4.74 -1.83 -3.65
C SER A 84 5.09 -0.38 -3.31
N TYR A 85 5.62 -0.13 -2.11
CA TYR A 85 6.02 1.21 -1.72
C TYR A 85 7.26 1.70 -2.46
N ARG A 86 8.23 0.83 -2.75
CA ARG A 86 9.39 1.21 -3.55
C ARG A 86 8.95 1.66 -4.95
N LEU A 87 8.04 0.92 -5.56
CA LEU A 87 7.44 1.29 -6.85
C LEU A 87 6.69 2.63 -6.74
N TYR A 88 5.95 2.85 -5.66
CA TYR A 88 5.28 4.13 -5.42
C TYR A 88 6.26 5.31 -5.38
N VAL A 89 7.35 5.20 -4.62
CA VAL A 89 8.39 6.25 -4.53
C VAL A 89 9.03 6.49 -5.89
N MET A 90 9.34 5.43 -6.64
CA MET A 90 9.91 5.56 -7.98
C MET A 90 8.95 6.25 -8.95
N GLU A 91 7.66 5.90 -8.92
CA GLU A 91 6.61 6.48 -9.79
C GLU A 91 6.36 7.96 -9.48
N HIS A 92 6.57 8.40 -8.24
CA HIS A 92 6.24 9.76 -7.78
C HIS A 92 7.46 10.58 -7.36
N ASN A 93 8.68 10.17 -7.73
CA ASN A 93 9.92 10.77 -7.22
C ASN A 93 9.99 12.29 -7.48
N GLU A 94 9.55 12.75 -8.64
CA GLU A 94 9.55 14.17 -9.00
C GLU A 94 8.64 14.99 -8.08
N VAL A 95 7.39 14.55 -7.89
CA VAL A 95 6.40 15.23 -7.03
C VAL A 95 6.84 15.18 -5.57
N LEU A 96 7.37 14.05 -5.10
CA LEU A 96 7.92 13.92 -3.76
C LEU A 96 9.10 14.88 -3.53
N SER A 97 9.98 15.02 -4.51
CA SER A 97 11.13 15.94 -4.44
C SER A 97 10.68 17.40 -4.35
N GLU A 98 9.69 17.80 -5.15
CA GLU A 98 9.10 19.14 -5.13
C GLU A 98 8.48 19.47 -3.76
N VAL A 99 7.64 18.58 -3.23
CA VAL A 99 7.03 18.73 -1.90
C VAL A 99 8.09 18.79 -0.82
N ASN A 100 9.09 17.91 -0.88
CA ASN A 100 10.18 17.89 0.09
C ASN A 100 10.97 19.21 0.08
N LYS A 101 11.19 19.83 -1.09
CA LYS A 101 11.86 21.12 -1.20
C LYS A 101 11.06 22.24 -0.53
N ILE A 102 9.74 22.29 -0.78
CA ILE A 102 8.84 23.28 -0.16
C ILE A 102 8.86 23.10 1.36
N LEU A 103 8.64 21.86 1.84
CA LEU A 103 8.53 21.58 3.26
C LEU A 103 9.86 21.74 4.00
N SER A 104 10.99 21.35 3.41
CA SER A 104 12.31 21.51 4.04
C SER A 104 12.73 22.97 4.19
N SER A 105 12.15 23.88 3.41
CA SER A 105 12.39 25.33 3.56
C SER A 105 11.66 25.94 4.77
N LYS A 106 10.74 25.20 5.40
CA LYS A 106 9.96 25.69 6.54
C LYS A 106 10.60 25.24 7.85
N SER A 107 10.78 26.14 8.81
CA SER A 107 11.25 25.77 10.15
C SER A 107 10.16 25.08 10.97
N GLU A 108 8.89 25.41 10.72
CA GLU A 108 7.75 24.96 11.51
C GLU A 108 7.20 23.59 11.08
N ASN A 109 6.33 23.03 11.92
CA ASN A 109 5.58 21.82 11.59
C ASN A 109 4.41 22.17 10.68
N VAL A 110 4.16 21.32 9.69
CA VAL A 110 3.16 21.56 8.64
C VAL A 110 2.34 20.30 8.44
N TRP A 111 1.01 20.40 8.48
CA TRP A 111 0.10 19.30 8.21
C TRP A 111 -0.84 19.65 7.07
N VAL A 112 -0.96 18.76 6.08
CA VAL A 112 -1.85 18.90 4.92
C VAL A 112 -2.95 17.83 5.01
N ILE A 113 -4.07 18.17 5.64
CA ILE A 113 -5.18 17.26 5.96
C ILE A 113 -6.45 17.74 5.23
N GLY A 114 -7.15 16.83 4.55
CA GLY A 114 -8.21 17.23 3.60
C GLY A 114 -7.71 18.26 2.59
N ASP A 115 -8.45 19.34 2.40
CA ASP A 115 -8.05 20.53 1.64
C ASP A 115 -7.49 21.67 2.53
N SER A 116 -7.12 21.35 3.77
CA SER A 116 -6.60 22.31 4.75
C SER A 116 -5.09 22.15 4.98
N ILE A 117 -4.44 23.26 5.31
CA ILE A 117 -3.03 23.31 5.71
C ILE A 117 -2.96 23.95 7.09
N ILE A 118 -2.42 23.21 8.05
CA ILE A 118 -2.23 23.62 9.44
C ILE A 118 -0.72 23.84 9.64
N VAL A 119 -0.33 24.97 10.23
CA VAL A 119 1.06 25.30 10.55
C VAL A 119 1.14 25.55 12.06
N SER A 120 2.17 25.01 12.74
CA SER A 120 2.27 25.07 14.21
C SER A 120 2.42 26.47 14.79
N LYS A 121 2.92 27.43 14.00
CA LYS A 121 3.06 28.84 14.35
C LYS A 121 2.57 29.70 13.20
N GLU A 122 2.28 30.98 13.47
CA GLU A 122 1.78 31.97 12.52
C GLU A 122 2.81 32.38 11.44
N GLU A 123 3.52 31.42 10.85
CA GLU A 123 4.29 31.68 9.64
C GLU A 123 3.34 31.64 8.43
N ILE A 124 3.30 32.75 7.69
CA ILE A 124 2.46 32.88 6.50
C ILE A 124 3.11 32.08 5.37
N MET A 125 2.71 30.82 5.24
CA MET A 125 3.02 30.04 4.03
C MET A 125 2.41 30.73 2.81
N SER A 126 3.21 30.89 1.75
CA SER A 126 2.79 31.55 0.52
C SER A 126 1.56 30.86 -0.09
N LEU A 127 0.70 31.63 -0.75
CA LEU A 127 -0.49 31.05 -1.41
C LEU A 127 -0.09 30.04 -2.50
N GLU A 128 1.05 30.25 -3.14
CA GLU A 128 1.58 29.36 -4.17
C GLU A 128 2.06 28.04 -3.58
N ASP A 129 2.83 28.05 -2.48
CA ASP A 129 3.25 26.85 -1.76
C ASP A 129 2.02 26.05 -1.31
N LYS A 130 0.98 26.72 -0.79
CA LYS A 130 -0.27 26.07 -0.38
C LYS A 130 -0.96 25.37 -1.55
N ARG A 131 -1.04 26.03 -2.71
CA ARG A 131 -1.64 25.44 -3.93
C ARG A 131 -0.83 24.25 -4.44
N GLN A 132 0.49 24.37 -4.45
CA GLN A 132 1.39 23.29 -4.86
C GLN A 132 1.28 22.08 -3.94
N LEU A 133 1.26 22.29 -2.61
CA LEU A 133 1.11 21.19 -1.65
C LEU A 133 -0.24 20.47 -1.77
N LEU A 134 -1.34 21.21 -1.96
CA LEU A 134 -2.66 20.61 -2.16
C LEU A 134 -2.76 19.85 -3.49
N LYS A 135 -2.17 20.40 -4.56
CA LYS A 135 -2.09 19.74 -5.87
C LYS A 135 -1.24 18.47 -5.78
N ALA A 136 -0.07 18.55 -5.18
CA ALA A 136 0.85 17.44 -5.00
C ALA A 136 0.21 16.34 -4.15
N LYS A 137 -0.48 16.68 -3.06
CA LYS A 137 -1.25 15.72 -2.26
C LYS A 137 -2.24 14.93 -3.11
N LYS A 138 -3.01 15.61 -3.96
CA LYS A 138 -3.98 14.98 -4.87
C LYS A 138 -3.28 14.07 -5.89
N GLN A 139 -2.16 14.50 -6.46
CA GLN A 139 -1.36 13.71 -7.41
C GLN A 139 -0.74 12.47 -6.74
N LEU A 140 -0.22 12.61 -5.53
CA LEU A 140 0.36 11.53 -4.74
C LEU A 140 -0.69 10.53 -4.23
N GLY A 141 -1.97 10.92 -4.17
CA GLY A 141 -3.04 10.08 -3.63
C GLY A 141 -2.90 9.80 -2.13
N VAL A 142 -2.18 10.66 -1.40
CA VAL A 142 -1.94 10.53 0.04
C VAL A 142 -3.06 11.18 0.85
N TYR A 143 -3.44 10.58 1.98
CA TYR A 143 -4.48 11.15 2.84
C TYR A 143 -3.97 12.30 3.70
N VAL A 144 -2.66 12.30 4.02
CA VAL A 144 -1.97 13.34 4.79
C VAL A 144 -0.54 13.53 4.32
N ILE A 145 -0.06 14.76 4.42
CA ILE A 145 1.37 15.09 4.41
C ILE A 145 1.66 15.80 5.73
N SER A 146 2.68 15.37 6.46
CA SER A 146 3.03 15.91 7.77
C SER A 146 4.53 16.16 7.87
N LYS A 147 4.93 17.40 8.16
CA LYS A 147 6.31 17.75 8.51
C LYS A 147 6.41 17.95 10.01
N THR A 148 7.32 17.22 10.65
CA THR A 148 7.67 17.39 12.07
C THR A 148 9.19 17.48 12.20
N GLY A 149 9.71 18.66 12.54
CA GLY A 149 11.16 18.92 12.50
C GLY A 149 11.74 18.67 11.10
N ASP A 150 12.73 17.77 11.01
CA ASP A 150 13.38 17.34 9.76
C ASP A 150 12.73 16.10 9.12
N ARG A 151 11.54 15.68 9.56
CA ARG A 151 10.86 14.49 9.03
C ARG A 151 9.63 14.90 8.25
N ILE A 152 9.47 14.32 7.07
CA ILE A 152 8.27 14.50 6.24
C ILE A 152 7.61 13.14 6.07
N TYR A 153 6.38 13.01 6.56
CA TYR A 153 5.58 11.80 6.48
C TYR A 153 4.48 11.96 5.43
N TYR A 154 4.34 10.94 4.59
CA TYR A 154 3.31 10.80 3.58
C TYR A 154 2.41 9.63 3.95
N GLY A 155 1.16 9.90 4.33
CA GLY A 155 0.20 8.86 4.71
C GLY A 155 -0.44 8.20 3.50
N LEU A 156 -0.25 6.89 3.38
CA LEU A 156 -0.85 6.04 2.35
C LEU A 156 -2.01 5.21 2.92
N TRP A 157 -2.96 4.87 2.06
CA TRP A 157 -4.12 4.08 2.46
C TRP A 157 -3.76 2.60 2.63
N GLY A 158 -3.96 2.04 3.83
CA GLY A 158 -3.86 0.61 4.08
C GLY A 158 -5.21 -0.10 4.14
N PHE A 159 -5.20 -1.40 4.43
CA PHE A 159 -6.40 -2.21 4.66
C PHE A 159 -6.83 -2.14 6.15
N LEU A 160 -8.14 -2.02 6.41
CA LEU A 160 -8.74 -2.04 7.76
C LEU A 160 -7.98 -1.17 8.80
N ASP A 161 -7.93 0.14 8.57
CA ASP A 161 -7.31 1.14 9.46
C ASP A 161 -5.78 1.04 9.66
N ALA A 162 -5.09 0.16 8.94
CA ALA A 162 -3.63 0.20 8.89
C ALA A 162 -3.15 1.52 8.25
N ARG A 163 -2.76 2.48 9.10
CA ARG A 163 -2.13 3.74 8.67
C ARG A 163 -0.65 3.47 8.39
N LEU A 164 -0.32 3.36 7.12
CA LEU A 164 1.05 3.16 6.67
C LEU A 164 1.48 4.35 5.83
N GLY A 165 2.77 4.60 5.75
CA GLY A 165 3.26 5.76 5.03
C GLY A 165 4.75 5.73 4.79
N ILE A 166 5.21 6.75 4.08
CA ILE A 166 6.60 6.92 3.72
C ILE A 166 7.14 8.10 4.52
N THR A 167 8.26 7.89 5.20
CA THR A 167 8.96 8.96 5.92
C THR A 167 10.23 9.34 5.17
N TYR A 168 10.36 10.63 4.89
CA TYR A 168 11.51 11.25 4.27
C TYR A 168 12.32 12.05 5.29
N LEU A 169 13.65 11.96 5.19
CA LEU A 169 14.63 12.65 6.01
C LEU A 169 15.56 13.44 5.08
N PRO A 170 15.38 14.76 4.92
CA PRO A 170 16.13 15.59 3.97
C PRO A 170 17.64 15.63 4.23
N THR A 171 18.07 15.44 5.48
CA THR A 171 19.49 15.47 5.89
C THR A 171 20.29 14.25 5.43
N VAL A 172 19.63 13.20 4.94
CA VAL A 172 20.27 11.99 4.41
C VAL A 172 20.17 12.02 2.89
N THR A 173 21.12 12.69 2.25
CA THR A 173 21.17 13.00 0.81
C THR A 173 21.15 11.80 -0.15
N ASN A 174 21.15 10.55 0.34
CA ASN A 174 21.24 9.36 -0.51
C ASN A 174 20.23 8.22 -0.21
N GLN A 175 19.30 8.36 0.74
CA GLN A 175 18.33 7.27 0.99
C GLN A 175 16.95 7.76 1.46
N PRO A 176 15.93 7.83 0.59
CA PRO A 176 14.55 7.96 1.00
C PRO A 176 14.00 6.63 1.52
N ASN A 177 14.62 5.96 2.50
CA ASN A 177 14.31 4.54 2.74
C ASN A 177 14.24 4.13 4.22
N LYS A 178 13.43 4.82 5.03
CA LYS A 178 12.86 4.17 6.22
C LYS A 178 11.34 4.13 6.09
N TYR A 179 10.85 2.96 5.70
CA TYR A 179 9.47 2.57 5.96
C TYR A 179 9.30 2.56 7.48
N SER A 180 8.57 3.52 8.00
CA SER A 180 8.15 3.49 9.38
C SER A 180 6.64 3.37 9.38
N GLN A 181 6.12 2.33 10.04
CA GLN A 181 4.83 2.52 10.69
C GLN A 181 4.97 3.78 11.55
N PRO A 182 4.03 4.74 11.47
CA PRO A 182 4.06 5.89 12.35
C PRO A 182 4.13 5.35 13.79
N THR A 183 5.25 5.61 14.46
CA THR A 183 5.44 5.34 15.88
C THR A 183 5.50 6.72 16.55
N GLY A 184 4.60 6.95 17.50
CA GLY A 184 4.38 8.25 18.14
C GLY A 184 3.08 8.94 17.68
N ASP A 185 2.78 10.07 18.32
CA ASP A 185 1.60 10.89 18.08
C ASP A 185 1.77 11.67 16.77
N TRP A 186 1.46 11.00 15.65
CA TRP A 186 1.32 11.65 14.34
C TRP A 186 -0.06 12.29 14.16
N PHE A 187 -0.86 12.30 15.24
CA PHE A 187 -2.16 12.95 15.42
C PHE A 187 -2.36 13.28 16.89
#